data_AF-A0A2N2G7R1-F1
#
_entry.id   AF-A0A2N2G7R1-F1
#
_cell.length_a   1.000
_cell.length_b   1.000
_cell.length_c   1.000
_cell.angle_alpha   90.00
_cell.angle_beta   90.00
_cell.angle_gamma   90.00
#
_symmetry.space_group_name_H-M   'P 1'
#
loop_
_entity.id
_entity.type
_entity.pdbx_description
1 polymer ?
#
loop_
_entity_poly.entity_id
_entity_poly.type
_entity_poly.pdbx_seq_one_letter_code
_entity_poly.pdbx_strand_id
1 'polypeptide(L)'
;TLEPANAEAALQAAIGSANMKKTEAAKTYFDLAISGETPPSEALISYASFAEEYQSYNGALALLDRHEALFGDTLDTLVAKARILDKLGHSAQAAAAYNAVLLSGYAVPEDLRQFIKGRIAAAN
;
A
#
# COMPACT_ATOMS: atom_id res chain seq x y z
N THR A 1 22.18 -8.13 -6.07
CA THR A 1 21.65 -6.82 -5.63
C THR A 1 21.66 -5.89 -6.83
N LEU A 2 20.55 -5.18 -7.09
CA LEU A 2 20.46 -4.16 -8.14
C LEU A 2 21.01 -2.82 -7.63
N GLU A 3 21.69 -2.06 -8.49
CA GLU A 3 22.15 -0.71 -8.15
C GLU A 3 20.95 0.25 -7.96
N PRO A 4 21.02 1.22 -7.03
CA PRO A 4 19.91 2.14 -6.74
C PRO A 4 19.35 2.88 -7.97
N ALA A 5 20.22 3.35 -8.87
CA ALA A 5 19.80 4.04 -10.11
C ALA A 5 18.97 3.13 -11.03
N ASN A 6 19.23 1.82 -11.01
CA ASN A 6 18.47 0.85 -11.79
C ASN A 6 17.10 0.55 -11.14
N ALA A 7 16.98 0.65 -9.81
CA ALA A 7 15.70 0.52 -9.11
C ALA A 7 14.77 1.71 -9.37
N GLU A 8 15.31 2.94 -9.39
CA GLU A 8 14.54 4.15 -9.73
C GLU A 8 14.06 4.13 -11.19
N ALA A 9 14.93 3.76 -12.13
CA ALA A 9 14.55 3.62 -13.53
C ALA A 9 13.45 2.55 -13.72
N ALA A 10 13.56 1.42 -13.01
CA ALA A 10 12.54 0.39 -12.99
C ALA A 10 11.20 0.91 -12.43
N LEU A 11 11.22 1.67 -11.33
CA LEU A 11 10.01 2.28 -10.77
C LEU A 11 9.31 3.19 -11.79
N GLN A 12 10.05 4.08 -12.47
CA GLN A 12 9.47 4.96 -13.48
C GLN A 12 8.87 4.18 -14.66
N ALA A 13 9.55 3.11 -15.11
CA ALA A 13 9.02 2.21 -16.13
C ALA A 13 7.75 1.47 -15.67
N ALA A 14 7.68 1.10 -14.39
CA ALA A 14 6.52 0.46 -13.78
C ALA A 14 5.31 1.40 -13.77
N ILE A 15 5.48 2.63 -13.27
CA ILE A 15 4.44 3.66 -13.23
C ILE A 15 3.95 4.00 -14.63
N GLY A 16 4.87 4.22 -15.58
CA GLY A 16 4.53 4.47 -16.98
C GLY A 16 3.72 3.32 -17.58
N SER A 17 4.13 2.08 -17.34
CA SER A 17 3.42 0.89 -17.82
C SER A 17 2.03 0.75 -17.17
N ALA A 18 1.91 1.04 -15.88
CA ALA A 18 0.64 1.02 -15.15
C ALA A 18 -0.35 2.05 -15.70
N ASN A 19 0.11 3.28 -15.93
CA ASN A 19 -0.68 4.35 -16.54
C ASN A 19 -1.14 4.00 -17.96
N MET A 20 -0.34 3.22 -18.70
CA MET A 20 -0.70 2.68 -20.01
C MET A 20 -1.56 1.40 -19.95
N LYS A 21 -1.97 0.94 -18.76
CA LYS A 21 -2.71 -0.31 -18.54
C LYS A 21 -1.99 -1.56 -19.07
N LYS A 22 -0.66 -1.52 -19.13
CA LYS A 22 0.19 -2.67 -19.48
C LYS A 22 0.52 -3.45 -18.22
N THR A 23 -0.46 -4.15 -17.66
CA THR A 23 -0.42 -4.76 -16.32
C THR A 23 0.79 -5.68 -16.12
N GLU A 24 1.06 -6.61 -17.05
CA GLU A 24 2.19 -7.54 -16.95
C GLU A 24 3.55 -6.83 -16.97
N ALA A 25 3.70 -5.82 -17.83
CA ALA A 25 4.92 -5.03 -17.90
C ALA A 25 5.12 -4.19 -16.63
N ALA A 26 4.04 -3.56 -16.13
CA ALA A 26 4.06 -2.81 -14.89
C ALA A 26 4.50 -3.70 -13.72
N LYS A 27 3.90 -4.89 -13.59
CA LYS A 27 4.27 -5.87 -12.58
C LYS A 27 5.75 -6.26 -12.66
N THR A 28 6.24 -6.56 -13.86
CA THR A 28 7.65 -6.92 -14.08
C THR A 28 8.61 -5.82 -13.62
N TYR A 29 8.31 -4.56 -13.96
CA TYR A 29 9.15 -3.44 -13.55
C TYR A 29 9.04 -3.13 -12.06
N PHE A 30 7.87 -3.30 -11.44
CA PHE A 30 7.72 -3.19 -10.00
C PHE A 30 8.53 -4.28 -9.27
N ASP A 31 8.46 -5.54 -9.70
CA ASP A 31 9.25 -6.64 -9.15
C ASP A 31 10.76 -6.33 -9.24
N LEU A 32 11.21 -5.74 -10.35
CA LEU A 32 12.59 -5.30 -10.53
C LEU A 32 12.96 -4.17 -9.55
N ALA A 33 12.09 -3.16 -9.40
CA ALA A 33 12.32 -2.01 -8.52
C ALA A 33 12.44 -2.40 -7.04
N ILE A 34 11.79 -3.49 -6.61
CA ILE A 34 11.79 -3.93 -5.21
C ILE A 34 12.76 -5.08 -4.90
N SER A 35 13.58 -5.51 -5.87
CA SER A 35 14.42 -6.71 -5.77
C SER A 35 15.65 -6.58 -4.85
N GLY A 36 16.03 -5.35 -4.49
CA GLY A 36 17.09 -5.08 -3.51
C GLY A 36 16.65 -5.35 -2.07
N GLU A 37 17.59 -5.43 -1.13
CA GLU A 37 17.29 -5.59 0.30
C GLU A 37 16.53 -4.38 0.85
N THR A 38 17.03 -3.18 0.53
CA THR A 38 16.41 -1.89 0.87
C THR A 38 15.99 -1.17 -0.41
N PRO A 39 14.82 -1.53 -1.00
CA PRO A 39 14.31 -0.85 -2.17
C PRO A 39 13.83 0.56 -1.82
N PRO A 40 13.63 1.45 -2.82
CA PRO A 40 13.03 2.75 -2.56
C PRO A 40 11.67 2.60 -1.85
N SER A 41 11.43 3.41 -0.81
CA SER A 41 10.14 3.41 -0.08
C SER A 41 8.97 3.62 -1.04
N GLU A 42 9.10 4.57 -1.98
CA GLU A 42 8.09 4.84 -3.00
C GLU A 42 7.79 3.60 -3.87
N ALA A 43 8.80 2.78 -4.20
CA ALA A 43 8.58 1.58 -5.01
C ALA A 43 7.65 0.58 -4.32
N LEU A 44 7.78 0.42 -3.00
CA LEU A 44 6.89 -0.45 -2.21
C LEU A 44 5.46 0.12 -2.17
N ILE A 45 5.30 1.43 -1.93
CA ILE A 45 3.99 2.08 -1.83
C ILE A 45 3.27 2.08 -3.19
N SER A 46 3.97 2.45 -4.27
CA SER A 46 3.42 2.45 -5.63
C SER A 46 3.05 1.04 -6.07
N TYR A 47 3.87 0.04 -5.75
CA TYR A 47 3.54 -1.34 -6.07
C TYR A 47 2.36 -1.84 -5.23
N ALA A 48 2.26 -1.48 -3.95
CA ALA A 48 1.11 -1.85 -3.13
C ALA A 48 -0.19 -1.27 -3.70
N SER A 49 -0.18 0.00 -4.10
CA SER A 49 -1.31 0.66 -4.75
C SER A 49 -1.70 -0.02 -6.07
N PHE A 50 -0.72 -0.36 -6.90
CA PHE A 50 -0.94 -1.12 -8.13
C PHE A 50 -1.53 -2.51 -7.84
N ALA A 51 -0.93 -3.26 -6.91
CA ALA A 51 -1.41 -4.58 -6.52
C ALA A 51 -2.85 -4.53 -6.03
N GLU A 52 -3.20 -3.51 -5.24
CA GLU A 52 -4.57 -3.32 -4.77
C GLU A 52 -5.55 -2.99 -5.91
N GLU A 53 -5.19 -2.11 -6.84
CA GLU A 53 -6.02 -1.75 -8.00
C GLU A 53 -6.35 -2.99 -8.86
N TYR A 54 -5.41 -3.91 -8.99
CA TYR A 54 -5.58 -5.18 -9.69
C TYR A 54 -6.01 -6.34 -8.77
N GLN A 55 -6.63 -6.01 -7.62
CA GLN A 55 -7.25 -6.95 -6.68
C GLN A 55 -6.29 -8.00 -6.07
N SER A 56 -4.99 -7.79 -6.16
CA SER A 56 -3.96 -8.58 -5.47
C SER A 56 -3.79 -8.09 -4.03
N TYR A 57 -4.85 -8.21 -3.24
CA TYR A 57 -4.94 -7.65 -1.89
C TYR A 57 -3.90 -8.21 -0.93
N ASN A 58 -3.66 -9.52 -0.95
CA ASN A 58 -2.61 -10.14 -0.13
C ASN A 58 -1.21 -9.67 -0.55
N GLY A 59 -0.99 -9.46 -1.85
CA GLY A 59 0.26 -8.89 -2.36
C GLY A 59 0.46 -7.45 -1.91
N ALA A 60 -0.60 -6.64 -1.95
CA ALA A 60 -0.59 -5.27 -1.46
C ALA A 60 -0.28 -5.20 0.04
N LEU A 61 -0.89 -6.05 0.88
CA LEU A 61 -0.56 -6.14 2.30
C LEU A 61 0.90 -6.52 2.53
N ALA A 62 1.41 -7.55 1.85
CA ALA A 62 2.81 -7.94 1.99
C ALA A 62 3.80 -6.82 1.62
N LEU A 63 3.47 -5.99 0.62
CA LEU A 63 4.26 -4.82 0.23
C LEU A 63 4.22 -3.72 1.31
N LEU A 64 3.04 -3.48 1.90
CA LEU A 64 2.88 -2.50 2.99
C LEU A 64 3.55 -2.97 4.29
N ASP A 65 3.52 -4.26 4.60
CA ASP A 65 4.22 -4.83 5.76
C ASP A 65 5.74 -4.72 5.59
N ARG A 66 6.25 -4.97 4.37
CA ARG A 66 7.66 -4.75 4.05
C ARG A 66 8.04 -3.27 4.15
N HIS A 67 7.18 -2.37 3.72
CA HIS A 67 7.40 -0.93 3.87
C HIS A 67 7.49 -0.55 5.35
N GLU A 68 6.54 -0.98 6.17
CA GLU A 68 6.53 -0.75 7.63
C GLU A 68 7.84 -1.22 8.28
N ALA A 69 8.28 -2.44 7.97
CA ALA A 69 9.49 -3.01 8.54
C ALA A 69 10.77 -2.21 8.23
N LEU A 70 10.81 -1.54 7.08
CA LEU A 70 11.99 -0.81 6.60
C LEU A 70 11.95 0.69 6.92
N PHE A 71 10.77 1.30 6.89
CA PHE A 71 10.59 2.75 6.91
C PHE A 71 9.61 3.25 7.98
N GLY A 72 8.94 2.33 8.67
CA GLY A 72 7.79 2.62 9.51
C GLY A 72 6.52 2.86 8.70
N ASP A 73 5.41 2.99 9.41
CA ASP A 73 4.14 3.36 8.81
C ASP A 73 4.05 4.88 8.58
N THR A 74 3.19 5.24 7.64
CA THR A 74 2.60 6.57 7.47
C THR A 74 1.09 6.48 7.64
N LEU A 75 0.42 7.62 7.80
CA LEU A 75 -1.04 7.69 7.81
C LEU A 75 -1.65 6.97 6.59
N ASP A 76 -1.09 7.20 5.40
CA ASP A 76 -1.58 6.61 4.14
C ASP A 76 -1.44 5.09 4.13
N THR A 77 -0.31 4.55 4.61
CA THR A 77 -0.10 3.10 4.67
C THR A 77 -1.03 2.41 5.67
N LEU A 78 -1.32 3.04 6.81
CA LEU A 78 -2.27 2.52 7.80
C LEU A 78 -3.69 2.49 7.23
N VAL A 79 -4.10 3.56 6.56
CA VAL A 79 -5.41 3.63 5.89
C VAL A 79 -5.49 2.61 4.76
N ALA A 80 -4.43 2.43 3.98
CA ALA A 80 -4.38 1.43 2.91
C ALA A 80 -4.53 0.01 3.49
N LYS A 81 -3.79 -0.37 4.53
CA LYS A 81 -3.94 -1.67 5.21
C LYS A 81 -5.38 -1.92 5.65
N ALA A 82 -5.99 -0.95 6.34
CA ALA A 82 -7.37 -1.06 6.80
C ALA A 82 -8.37 -1.24 5.65
N ARG A 83 -8.22 -0.45 4.58
CA ARG A 83 -9.05 -0.51 3.36
C ARG A 83 -8.88 -1.81 2.58
N ILE A 84 -7.68 -2.38 2.54
CA ILE A 84 -7.43 -3.66 1.86
C ILE A 84 -8.05 -4.82 2.65
N LEU A 85 -7.93 -4.83 3.98
CA LEU A 85 -8.61 -5.81 4.84
C LEU A 85 -10.13 -5.77 4.66
N ASP A 86 -10.67 -4.56 4.49
CA ASP A 86 -12.08 -4.33 4.23
C ASP A 86 -12.52 -4.92 2.88
N LYS A 87 -11.73 -4.68 1.82
CA LYS A 87 -11.95 -5.27 0.49
C LYS A 87 -11.84 -6.80 0.47
N LEU A 88 -11.06 -7.39 1.38
CA LEU A 88 -10.98 -8.84 1.61
C LEU A 88 -12.19 -9.40 2.37
N GLY A 89 -13.09 -8.55 2.87
CA GLY A 89 -14.24 -8.96 3.69
C GLY A 89 -13.86 -9.31 5.13
N HIS A 90 -12.65 -8.97 5.57
CA HIS A 90 -12.18 -9.20 6.94
C HIS A 90 -12.68 -8.09 7.88
N SER A 91 -14.00 -7.93 8.01
CA SER A 91 -14.63 -6.76 8.64
C SER A 91 -14.09 -6.44 10.04
N ALA A 92 -13.87 -7.46 10.89
CA ALA A 92 -13.34 -7.26 12.24
C ALA A 92 -11.88 -6.74 12.22
N GLN A 93 -11.03 -7.29 11.35
CA GLN A 93 -9.64 -6.84 11.20
C GLN A 93 -9.58 -5.44 10.58
N ALA A 94 -10.42 -5.17 9.59
CA ALA A 94 -10.54 -3.85 8.98
C ALA A 94 -10.96 -2.80 10.02
N ALA A 95 -11.96 -3.07 10.84
CA ALA A 95 -12.40 -2.17 11.91
C ALA A 95 -11.29 -1.91 12.94
N ALA A 96 -10.55 -2.95 13.34
CA ALA A 96 -9.41 -2.81 14.23
C ALA A 96 -8.30 -1.94 13.61
N ALA A 97 -7.96 -2.15 12.35
CA ALA A 97 -6.95 -1.37 11.63
C ALA A 97 -7.39 0.10 11.43
N TYR A 98 -8.66 0.33 11.10
CA TYR A 98 -9.25 1.66 11.02
C TYR A 98 -9.23 2.39 12.36
N ASN A 99 -9.50 1.68 13.47
CA ASN A 99 -9.39 2.25 14.80
C ASN A 99 -7.93 2.59 15.15
N ALA A 100 -6.97 1.76 14.74
CA ALA A 100 -5.55 2.04 14.90
C ALA A 100 -5.12 3.34 14.17
N VAL A 101 -5.69 3.65 13.00
CA VAL A 101 -5.47 4.94 12.33
C VAL A 101 -5.85 6.12 13.24
N LEU A 102 -7.00 6.06 13.91
CA LEU A 102 -7.45 7.14 14.82
C LEU A 102 -6.56 7.30 16.06
N LEU A 103 -5.88 6.22 16.47
CA LEU A 103 -5.02 6.16 17.65
C LEU A 103 -3.53 6.31 17.30
N SER A 104 -3.18 6.44 16.02
CA SER A 104 -1.81 6.42 15.51
C SER A 104 -0.95 7.63 15.92
N GLY A 105 -1.58 8.72 16.38
CA GLY A 105 -0.89 9.99 16.66
C GLY A 105 -0.66 10.87 15.44
N TYR A 106 -0.93 10.39 14.21
CA TYR A 106 -0.94 11.25 13.02
C TYR A 106 -2.12 12.23 13.03
N ALA A 107 -1.92 13.38 12.39
CA ALA A 107 -3.01 14.30 12.12
C ALA A 107 -3.96 13.67 11.08
N VAL A 108 -5.12 13.20 11.52
CA VAL A 108 -6.16 12.63 10.65
C VAL A 108 -7.10 13.74 10.17
N PRO A 109 -7.17 14.03 8.86
CA PRO A 109 -8.14 14.95 8.27
C PRO A 109 -9.58 14.59 8.65
N GLU A 110 -10.45 15.59 8.77
CA GLU A 110 -11.80 15.38 9.31
C GLU A 110 -12.68 14.52 8.40
N ASP A 111 -12.56 14.66 7.08
CA ASP A 111 -13.21 13.81 6.08
C ASP A 111 -12.79 12.35 6.22
N LEU A 112 -11.47 12.11 6.35
CA LEU A 112 -10.94 10.77 6.59
C LEU A 112 -11.41 10.21 7.94
N ARG A 113 -11.45 11.04 8.99
CA ARG A 113 -11.97 10.64 10.31
C ARG A 113 -13.43 10.19 10.23
N GLN A 114 -14.27 10.92 9.50
CA GLN A 114 -15.67 10.58 9.30
C GLN A 114 -15.83 9.27 8.52
N PHE A 115 -15.06 9.11 7.44
CA PHE A 115 -15.01 7.87 6.68
C PHE A 115 -14.67 6.67 7.57
N ILE A 116 -13.57 6.77 8.34
CA ILE A 116 -13.10 5.72 9.25
C ILE A 116 -14.16 5.35 10.29
N LYS A 117 -14.78 6.34 10.94
CA LYS A 117 -15.86 6.10 11.91
C LYS A 117 -17.04 5.36 11.28
N GLY A 118 -17.40 5.71 10.04
CA GLY A 118 -18.44 5.02 9.28
C GLY A 118 -18.10 3.54 9.03
N ARG A 119 -16.86 3.23 8.65
CA ARG A 119 -16.41 1.83 8.45
C ARG A 119 -16.42 1.03 9.74
N ILE A 120 -15.96 1.61 10.85
CA ILE A 120 -15.99 0.96 12.18
C ILE A 120 -17.44 0.68 12.61
N ALA A 121 -18.35 1.64 12.45
CA ALA A 121 -19.74 1.47 12.82
C ALA A 121 -20.46 0.37 12.01
N ALA A 122 -20.11 0.23 10.73
CA ALA A 122 -20.69 -0.78 9.83
C ALA A 122 -20.19 -2.22 10.09
N ALA A 123 -19.12 -2.39 10.89
CA ALA A 123 -18.55 -3.69 11.23
C ALA A 123 -19.16 -4.32 12.50
N ASN A 124 -19.97 -3.57 13.25
CA ASN A 124 -20.64 -3.99 14.49
C ASN A 124 -22.05 -4.51 14.25
#